data_AF-A0AAW6JWE7-F1
#
_entry.id   AF-A0AAW6JWE7-F1
#
_cell.length_a   1.000
_cell.length_b   1.000
_cell.length_c   1.000
_cell.angle_alpha   90.00
_cell.angle_beta   90.00
_cell.angle_gamma   90.00
#
_symmetry.space_group_name_H-M   'P 1'
#
loop_
_entity.id
_entity.type
_entity.pdbx_description
1 polymer ?
#
loop_
_entity_poly.entity_id
_entity_poly.type
_entity_poly.pdbx_seq_one_letter_code
_entity_poly.pdbx_strand_id
1 'polypeptide(L)' 'MKTDSIFYRLFQEIPSIFFELIGNSPQLAELYQFSSVEVKQT' A
#
# COMPACT_ATOMS: atom_id res chain seq x y z
N MET A 1 -0.68 -7.19 15.58
CA MET A 1 -1.30 -8.09 14.58
C MET A 1 -0.17 -8.84 13.90
N LYS A 2 -0.31 -10.14 13.63
CA LYS A 2 0.68 -10.88 12.83
C LYS A 2 0.54 -10.36 11.40
N THR A 3 1.10 -9.20 11.12
CA THR A 3 1.08 -8.62 9.78
C THR A 3 2.01 -9.51 8.97
N ASP A 4 1.45 -10.39 8.16
CA ASP A 4 2.22 -11.18 7.20
C ASP A 4 3.11 -10.20 6.44
N SER A 5 4.42 -10.26 6.69
CA SER A 5 5.39 -9.32 6.15
C SER A 5 5.45 -9.35 4.62
N ILE A 6 4.75 -10.32 4.01
CA ILE A 6 4.50 -10.45 2.59
C ILE A 6 3.70 -9.26 2.06
N PHE A 7 2.58 -8.89 2.70
CA PHE A 7 1.81 -7.72 2.25
C PHE A 7 2.60 -6.43 2.40
N TYR A 8 3.32 -6.31 3.52
CA TYR A 8 4.19 -5.16 3.75
C TYR A 8 5.24 -5.01 2.64
N ARG A 9 5.95 -6.10 2.32
CA ARG A 9 6.95 -6.09 1.24
C ARG A 9 6.32 -5.89 -0.13
N LEU A 10 5.16 -6.49 -0.40
CA LEU A 10 4.44 -6.34 -1.66
C LEU A 10 4.04 -4.89 -1.91
N PHE A 11 3.49 -4.20 -0.91
CA PHE A 11 3.13 -2.78 -1.04
C PHE A 11 4.36 -1.85 -1.05
N GLN A 12 5.47 -2.27 -0.44
CA GLN A 12 6.74 -1.55 -0.52
C GLN A 12 7.41 -1.67 -1.90
N GLU A 13 7.37 -2.86 -2.54
CA GLU A 13 7.92 -3.07 -3.88
C GLU A 13 6.97 -2.61 -4.99
N ILE A 14 5.66 -2.75 -4.78
CA ILE A 14 4.63 -2.49 -5.79
C ILE A 14 3.45 -1.74 -5.15
N PRO A 15 3.54 -0.42 -4.92
CA PRO A 15 2.46 0.36 -4.32
C PRO A 15 1.24 0.48 -5.24
N SER A 16 1.41 0.34 -6.57
CA SER A 16 0.33 0.43 -7.54
C SER A 16 -0.72 -0.68 -7.42
N ILE A 17 -0.32 -1.87 -6.93
CA ILE A 17 -1.21 -3.03 -6.75
C ILE A 17 -2.37 -2.70 -5.82
N PHE A 18 -2.16 -1.80 -4.85
CA PHE A 18 -3.20 -1.36 -3.94
C PHE A 18 -4.34 -0.67 -4.70
N PHE A 19 -4.00 0.24 -5.62
CA PHE A 19 -4.99 0.97 -6.42
C PHE A 19 -5.74 0.04 -7.35
N GLU A 20 -5.05 -0.92 -7.98
CA GLU A 20 -5.69 -1.93 -8.83
C GLU A 20 -6.68 -2.80 -8.05
N LEU A 21 -6.31 -3.24 -6.84
CA LEU A 21 -7.18 -4.06 -5.97
C LEU A 21 -8.47 -3.35 -5.54
N ILE A 22 -8.42 -2.01 -5.41
CA ILE A 22 -9.60 -1.18 -5.10
C ILE A 22 -10.29 -0.64 -6.35
N GLY A 23 -9.90 -1.07 -7.55
CA GLY A 23 -10.49 -0.64 -8.84
C GLY A 23 -10.16 0.80 -9.24
N ASN A 24 -9.10 1.38 -8.69
CA ASN A 24 -8.60 2.70 -9.03
C ASN A 24 -7.45 2.63 -10.04
N SER A 25 -7.17 3.75 -10.70
CA SER A 25 -6.07 3.79 -11.67
C SER A 25 -4.71 3.65 -10.97
N PRO A 26 -3.80 2.79 -11.47
CA PRO A 26 -2.44 2.66 -10.94
C PRO A 26 -1.62 3.95 -11.11
N GLN A 27 -2.04 4.90 -11.97
CA GLN A 27 -1.38 6.21 -12.10
C GLN A 27 -1.46 7.04 -10.82
N LEU A 28 -2.47 6.80 -9.97
CA LEU A 28 -2.55 7.42 -8.65
C LEU A 28 -1.38 6.99 -7.75
N ALA A 29 -0.74 5.86 -8.05
CA ALA A 29 0.45 5.40 -7.33
C ALA A 29 1.67 6.30 -7.56
N GLU A 30 1.78 6.98 -8.71
CA GLU A 30 2.88 7.93 -8.95
C GLU A 30 2.82 9.15 -8.00
N LEU A 31 1.61 9.51 -7.60
CA LEU A 31 1.34 10.60 -6.64
C LEU A 31 1.24 10.09 -5.20
N TYR A 32 1.35 8.77 -4.99
CA TYR A 32 1.18 8.12 -3.70
C TYR A 32 2.50 7.49 -3.24
N GLN A 33 3.10 8.07 -2.20
CA GLN A 33 4.24 7.47 -1.54
C GLN A 33 3.74 6.50 -0.47
N PHE A 34 3.99 5.20 -0.64
CA PHE A 34 3.79 4.22 0.42
C PHE A 34 4.78 4.49 1.56
N SER A 35 4.39 5.34 2.49
CA SER A 35 5.04 5.47 3.78
C SER A 35 4.28 4.56 4.73
N SER A 36 5.00 3.66 5.42
CA SER A 36 4.44 2.87 6.52
C SER A 36 4.15 3.79 7.72
N VAL A 37 3.23 4.74 7.54
CA VAL A 37 2.71 5.56 8.61
C VAL A 37 1.79 4.63 9.39
N GLU A 38 2.26 4.18 10.56
CA GLU A 38 1.41 3.48 11.52
C GLU A 38 0.24 4.40 11.85
N VAL A 39 -0.90 4.18 11.19
CA VAL A 39 -2.13 4.89 11.53
C VAL A 39 -2.59 4.31 12.86
N LYS A 40 -2.21 4.96 13.97
CA LYS A 40 -2.78 4.65 15.28
C LYS A 40 -4.26 5.02 15.21
N GLN A 41 -5.10 4.00 15.06
CA GLN A 41 -6.54 4.15 15.21
C GLN A 41 -6.80 4.72 16.61
N THR A 42 -7.40 5.92 16.67
CA THR A 42 -7.80 6.58 17.92
C THR A 42 -9.21 6.17 18.29
#